data_AF-A0ABD2QLM1-F1
#
_entry.id   AF-A0ABD2QLM1-F1
#
_cell.length_a   1.000
_cell.length_b   1.000
_cell.length_c   1.000
_cell.angle_alpha   90.00
_cell.angle_beta   90.00
_cell.angle_gamma   90.00
#
_symmetry.space_group_name_H-M   'P 1'
#
loop_
_entity.id
_entity.type
_entity.pdbx_description
1 polymer ?
#
loop_
_entity_poly.entity_id
_entity_poly.type
_entity_poly.pdbx_seq_one_letter_code
_entity_poly.pdbx_strand_id
1 'polypeptide(L)'
;MTIELGSTDGKHFMILLRGGCQYHGLYRLDPEQNILHRLMGNGPRIIKDESILRYYKYDSGSKCFAEITTTSHLSTVVDAIMLTPKATRPPIASNFNSRFISNSTSRLQ
;
A
#
# COMPACT_ATOMS: atom_id res chain seq x y z
N MET A 1 13.57 -13.09 19.41
CA MET A 1 12.18 -12.91 18.93
C MET A 1 11.98 -13.90 17.79
N THR A 2 11.60 -15.13 18.14
CA THR A 2 11.45 -16.23 17.18
C THR A 2 10.05 -16.16 16.61
N ILE A 3 9.93 -15.91 15.31
CA ILE A 3 8.62 -15.97 14.64
C ILE A 3 8.36 -17.44 14.35
N GLU A 4 7.67 -18.10 15.27
CA GLU A 4 7.16 -19.47 15.15
C GLU A 4 6.07 -19.50 14.06
N LEU A 5 6.49 -19.76 12.82
CA LEU A 5 5.61 -19.95 11.66
C LEU A 5 4.90 -21.31 11.65
N GLY A 6 5.21 -22.21 12.61
CA GLY A 6 4.79 -23.61 12.62
C GLY A 6 3.57 -23.97 13.47
N SER A 7 2.96 -23.02 14.19
CA SER A 7 1.74 -23.27 14.98
C SER A 7 0.56 -22.51 14.36
N THR A 8 0.12 -23.02 13.20
CA THR A 8 -0.99 -22.52 12.40
C THR A 8 -2.31 -23.04 12.94
N ASP A 9 -2.71 -22.54 14.11
CA ASP A 9 -4.11 -22.53 14.50
C ASP A 9 -4.75 -21.28 13.86
N GLY A 10 -5.18 -21.40 12.59
CA GLY A 10 -5.96 -20.35 11.90
C GLY A 10 -5.21 -19.08 11.45
N LYS A 11 -3.88 -19.06 11.43
CA LYS A 11 -3.09 -17.85 11.09
C LYS A 11 -2.81 -17.77 9.58
N HIS A 12 -3.70 -17.15 8.81
CA HIS A 12 -3.47 -16.83 7.39
C HIS A 12 -2.61 -15.57 7.26
N PHE A 13 -1.66 -15.54 6.33
CA PHE A 13 -0.75 -14.41 6.13
C PHE A 13 -0.87 -13.85 4.71
N MET A 14 -0.73 -12.54 4.59
CA MET A 14 -0.82 -11.84 3.31
C MET A 14 0.33 -10.85 3.16
N ILE A 15 0.83 -10.73 1.93
CA ILE A 15 1.86 -9.76 1.57
C ILE A 15 1.22 -8.46 1.10
N LEU A 16 1.70 -7.33 1.61
CA LEU A 16 1.37 -6.02 1.06
C LEU A 16 2.29 -5.70 -0.10
N LEU A 17 1.70 -5.52 -1.28
CA LEU A 17 2.38 -5.12 -2.49
C LEU A 17 2.20 -3.63 -2.77
N ARG A 18 3.26 -3.00 -3.27
CA ARG A 18 3.25 -1.65 -3.85
C ARG A 18 3.51 -1.74 -5.36
N GLY A 19 3.16 -0.69 -6.11
CA GLY A 19 3.27 -0.64 -7.57
C GLY A 19 4.51 -1.34 -8.14
N GLY A 20 4.30 -2.18 -9.15
CA GLY A 20 5.33 -3.06 -9.71
C GLY A 20 5.57 -4.35 -8.89
N CYS A 21 4.58 -4.80 -8.11
CA CYS A 21 4.67 -6.01 -7.26
C CYS A 21 5.86 -5.99 -6.29
N GLN A 22 6.24 -4.82 -5.80
CA GLN A 22 7.31 -4.68 -4.83
C GLN A 22 6.78 -5.03 -3.45
N TYR A 23 7.52 -5.88 -2.73
CA TYR A 23 7.24 -6.20 -1.34
C TYR A 23 7.26 -4.95 -0.47
N HIS A 24 6.21 -4.74 0.31
CA HIS A 24 6.13 -3.61 1.26
C HIS A 24 6.04 -4.08 2.71
N GLY A 25 5.28 -5.14 2.99
CA GLY A 25 5.19 -5.70 4.34
C GLY A 25 4.44 -7.03 4.41
N LEU A 26 4.48 -7.67 5.58
CA LEU A 26 3.80 -8.93 5.87
C LEU A 26 2.72 -8.70 6.92
N TYR A 27 1.53 -9.22 6.66
CA TYR A 27 0.35 -9.05 7.50
C TYR A 27 -0.26 -10.40 7.86
N ARG A 28 -0.88 -10.48 9.03
CA ARG A 28 -1.70 -11.62 9.47
C ARG A 28 -3.18 -11.25 9.37
N LEU A 29 -3.98 -12.16 8.83
CA LEU A 29 -5.43 -12.08 8.85
C LEU A 29 -5.97 -12.45 10.24
N ASP A 30 -6.79 -11.57 10.78
CA ASP A 30 -7.68 -11.85 11.89
C ASP A 30 -9.05 -12.28 11.32
N PRO A 31 -9.42 -13.58 11.45
CA PRO A 31 -10.69 -14.07 10.91
C PRO A 31 -11.91 -13.57 11.69
N GLU A 32 -11.75 -13.15 12.94
CA GLU A 32 -12.86 -12.67 13.77
C GLU A 32 -13.27 -11.25 13.35
N GLN A 33 -12.28 -10.40 13.12
CA GLN A 33 -12.48 -8.99 12.82
C GLN A 33 -12.37 -8.65 11.32
N ASN A 34 -11.97 -9.61 10.48
CA ASN A 34 -11.68 -9.40 9.05
C ASN A 34 -10.74 -8.20 8.83
N ILE A 35 -9.66 -8.16 9.61
CA ILE A 35 -8.63 -7.13 9.51
C ILE A 35 -7.24 -7.77 9.38
N LEU A 36 -6.33 -7.02 8.79
CA LEU A 36 -4.94 -7.42 8.61
C LEU A 36 -4.04 -6.68 9.60
N HIS A 37 -3.31 -7.42 10.42
CA HIS A 37 -2.34 -6.90 11.37
C HIS A 37 -0.92 -6.98 10.81
N ARG A 38 -0.20 -5.85 10.80
CA ARG A 38 1.19 -5.81 10.36
C ARG A 38 2.07 -6.62 11.29
N LEU A 39 2.77 -7.61 10.74
CA LEU A 39 3.82 -8.35 11.41
C LEU A 39 5.18 -7.72 11.17
N MET A 40 5.48 -7.41 9.91
CA MET A 40 6.80 -6.94 9.46
C MET A 40 6.68 -5.98 8.28
N GLY A 41 7.74 -5.20 8.05
CA GLY A 41 7.85 -4.28 6.92
C GLY A 41 7.24 -2.90 7.15
N ASN A 42 7.04 -2.19 6.05
CA ASN A 42 6.56 -0.81 6.01
C ASN A 42 5.09 -0.79 5.58
N GLY A 43 4.31 0.12 6.17
CA GLY A 43 2.88 0.25 5.89
C GLY A 43 2.04 0.45 7.15
N PRO A 44 0.72 0.61 7.01
CA PRO A 44 -0.20 0.83 8.13
C PRO A 44 -0.13 -0.32 9.15
N ARG A 45 -0.36 -0.03 10.44
CA ARG A 45 -0.37 -1.10 11.47
C ARG A 45 -1.54 -2.08 11.28
N ILE A 46 -2.67 -1.55 10.85
CA ILE A 46 -3.91 -2.29 10.61
C ILE A 46 -4.42 -1.90 9.23
N ILE A 47 -4.82 -2.90 8.45
CA ILE A 47 -5.48 -2.73 7.16
C ILE A 47 -6.87 -3.35 7.27
N LYS A 48 -7.87 -2.59 6.82
CA LYS A 48 -9.25 -3.08 6.68
C LYS A 48 -9.53 -3.43 5.22
N ASP A 49 -10.50 -4.31 5.01
CA ASP A 49 -11.01 -4.72 3.70
C ASP A 49 -11.25 -3.52 2.75
N GLU A 50 -11.94 -2.49 3.25
CA GLU A 50 -12.26 -1.25 2.52
C GLU A 50 -11.05 -0.46 1.99
N SER A 51 -9.87 -0.66 2.58
CA SER A 51 -8.64 0.03 2.15
C SER A 51 -7.90 -0.73 1.04
N ILE A 52 -8.33 -1.95 0.74
CA ILE A 52 -7.73 -2.83 -0.26
C ILE A 52 -8.35 -2.49 -1.61
N LEU A 53 -7.48 -2.25 -2.59
CA LEU A 53 -7.88 -1.99 -3.97
C LEU A 53 -7.94 -3.28 -4.79
N ARG A 54 -6.96 -4.17 -4.59
CA ARG A 54 -6.78 -5.38 -5.38
C ARG A 54 -6.32 -6.54 -4.51
N TYR A 55 -6.82 -7.71 -4.85
CA TYR A 55 -6.44 -8.99 -4.26
C TYR A 55 -5.61 -9.78 -5.27
N TYR A 56 -4.61 -10.49 -4.76
CA TYR A 56 -3.70 -11.29 -5.56
C TYR A 56 -3.56 -12.69 -4.98
N LYS A 57 -3.47 -13.65 -5.89
CA LYS A 57 -3.09 -15.04 -5.61
C LYS A 57 -1.74 -15.32 -6.23
N TYR A 58 -0.89 -16.03 -5.51
CA TYR A 58 0.36 -16.49 -6.04
C TYR A 58 0.15 -17.73 -6.91
N ASP A 59 0.51 -17.64 -8.19
CA ASP A 59 0.58 -18.79 -9.08
C ASP A 59 1.99 -19.38 -9.01
N SER A 60 2.09 -20.59 -8.44
CA SER A 60 3.37 -21.30 -8.30
C SER A 60 3.94 -21.75 -9.64
N GLY A 61 3.10 -22.00 -10.65
CA GLY A 61 3.54 -22.39 -11.98
C GLY A 61 4.23 -21.24 -12.69
N SER A 62 3.59 -20.07 -12.71
CA SER A 62 4.11 -18.87 -13.36
C SER A 62 5.08 -18.06 -12.48
N LYS A 63 5.18 -18.37 -11.18
CA LYS A 63 5.93 -17.61 -10.16
C LYS A 63 5.54 -16.13 -10.10
N CYS A 64 4.26 -15.86 -10.34
CA CYS A 64 3.73 -14.52 -10.48
C CYS A 64 2.49 -14.35 -9.60
N PHE A 65 2.23 -13.12 -9.18
CA PHE A 65 0.98 -12.75 -8.53
C PHE A 65 -0.08 -12.45 -9.60
N ALA A 66 -1.11 -13.27 -9.64
CA ALA A 66 -2.28 -13.06 -10.49
C ALA A 66 -3.35 -12.30 -9.70
N GLU A 67 -3.91 -11.25 -10.29
CA GLU A 67 -5.03 -10.52 -9.70
C GLU A 67 -6.27 -11.40 -9.69
N ILE A 68 -6.96 -11.46 -8.55
CA ILE A 68 -8.21 -12.20 -8.39
C ILE A 68 -9.36 -11.21 -8.24
N THR A 69 -10.34 -11.30 -9.14
CA THR A 69 -11.55 -10.45 -9.12
C THR A 69 -12.77 -11.16 -8.52
N THR A 70 -12.69 -12.48 -8.32
CA THR A 70 -13.80 -13.30 -7.80
C THR A 70 -14.06 -13.06 -6.31
N THR A 71 -13.08 -12.54 -5.57
CA THR A 71 -13.21 -12.21 -4.15
C THR A 71 -13.03 -10.71 -3.94
N SER A 72 -13.95 -10.09 -3.19
CA SER A 72 -13.84 -8.70 -2.76
C SER A 72 -13.53 -8.56 -1.27
N HIS A 73 -13.36 -9.70 -0.58
CA HIS A 73 -13.13 -9.76 0.85
C HIS A 73 -11.86 -10.54 1.19
N LEU A 74 -11.27 -10.22 2.34
CA LEU A 74 -10.19 -11.00 2.95
C LEU A 74 -10.59 -12.48 3.09
N SER A 75 -9.81 -13.35 2.45
CA SER A 75 -10.06 -14.79 2.44
C SER A 75 -8.73 -15.55 2.43
N THR A 76 -8.77 -16.81 2.87
CA THR A 76 -7.61 -17.72 2.87
C THR A 76 -7.10 -18.05 1.47
N VAL A 77 -7.86 -17.71 0.42
CA VAL A 77 -7.43 -17.88 -0.98
C VAL A 77 -6.55 -16.73 -1.50
N VAL A 78 -6.42 -15.64 -0.75
CA VAL A 78 -5.66 -14.45 -1.11
C VAL A 78 -4.27 -14.52 -0.50
N ASP A 79 -3.22 -14.40 -1.31
CA ASP A 79 -1.83 -14.43 -0.84
C ASP A 79 -1.23 -13.02 -0.68
N ALA A 80 -1.72 -12.06 -1.46
CA ALA A 80 -1.23 -10.70 -1.42
C ALA A 80 -2.32 -9.67 -1.71
N ILE A 81 -2.09 -8.44 -1.22
CA ILE A 81 -3.03 -7.32 -1.34
C ILE A 81 -2.30 -6.06 -1.79
N MET A 82 -3.03 -5.19 -2.46
CA MET A 82 -2.57 -3.83 -2.78
C MET A 82 -3.57 -2.82 -2.24
N LEU A 83 -3.07 -1.83 -1.51
CA LEU A 83 -3.90 -0.76 -0.96
C LEU A 83 -4.18 0.31 -2.01
N THR A 84 -5.33 0.97 -1.87
CA THR A 84 -5.64 2.16 -2.65
C THR A 84 -4.61 3.26 -2.32
N PRO A 85 -3.93 3.85 -3.32
CA PRO A 85 -3.04 4.97 -3.09
C PRO A 85 -3.82 6.10 -2.44
N LYS A 86 -3.57 6.39 -1.17
CA LYS A 86 -4.07 7.62 -0.57
C LYS A 86 -3.25 8.75 -1.17
N ALA A 87 -3.90 9.64 -1.92
CA ALA A 87 -3.33 10.91 -2.31
C ALA A 87 -2.99 11.68 -1.03
N THR A 88 -1.77 11.51 -0.53
CA THR A 88 -1.18 12.45 0.41
C THR A 88 -1.25 13.79 -0.29
N ARG A 89 -2.01 14.73 0.28
CA ARG A 89 -2.11 16.10 -0.26
C ARG A 89 -0.69 16.57 -0.61
N PRO A 90 -0.45 17.11 -1.82
CA PRO A 90 0.85 17.68 -2.12
C PRO A 90 1.15 18.76 -1.06
N PRO A 91 2.40 18.88 -0.59
CA PRO A 91 2.78 19.97 0.29
C PRO A 91 2.40 21.28 -0.41
N ILE A 92 1.69 22.15 0.31
CA ILE A 92 1.31 23.48 -0.19
C ILE A 92 2.60 24.19 -0.60
N ALA A 93 2.79 24.37 -1.91
CA ALA A 93 3.84 25.25 -2.42
C ALA A 93 3.46 26.67 -2.00
N SER A 94 4.00 27.13 -0.88
CA SER A 94 3.88 28.52 -0.46
C SER A 94 4.70 29.37 -1.42
N ASN A 95 3.98 30.20 -2.18
CA ASN A 95 4.43 31.22 -3.11
C ASN A 95 5.85 31.76 -2.86
N PHE A 96 6.80 31.41 -3.71
CA PHE A 96 8.04 32.16 -3.87
C PHE A 96 7.74 33.40 -4.71
N ASN A 97 7.27 34.46 -4.05
CA ASN A 97 7.06 35.78 -4.66
C ASN A 97 8.43 36.41 -4.95
N SER A 98 8.95 36.19 -6.15
CA SER A 98 10.11 36.91 -6.69
C SER A 98 9.72 38.35 -7.01
N ARG A 99 9.66 39.21 -5.99
CA ARG A 99 9.76 40.67 -6.17
C ARG A 99 11.20 41.04 -6.50
N PHE A 100 11.61 40.77 -7.73
CA PHE A 100 12.78 41.40 -8.34
C PHE A 100 12.52 41.64 -9.83
N ILE A 101 11.77 42.71 -10.12
CA ILE A 101 11.98 43.46 -11.36
C ILE A 101 12.37 44.87 -10.92
N SER A 102 13.67 45.06 -10.69
CA SER A 102 14.29 46.35 -10.95
C SER A 102 14.37 46.49 -12.46
N ASN A 103 13.77 47.54 -13.04
CA ASN A 103 14.23 48.15 -14.28
C ASN A 103 13.70 49.58 -14.34
N SER A 104 14.41 50.46 -13.64
CA SER A 104 14.55 51.86 -14.03
C SER A 104 15.49 51.92 -15.24
N THR A 105 15.01 52.38 -16.40
CA THR A 105 15.62 53.43 -17.27
C THR A 105 14.95 53.55 -18.66
N SER A 106 14.32 54.71 -18.88
CA SER A 106 14.55 55.66 -19.99
C SER A 106 14.03 55.43 -21.44
N ARG A 107 13.46 56.52 -21.99
CA ARG A 107 13.25 56.91 -23.42
C ARG A 107 12.10 56.19 -24.16
N LEU A 108 11.18 56.81 -24.90
CA LEU A 108 11.04 58.11 -25.61
C LEU A 108 9.53 58.47 -25.71
N GLN A 109 9.17 59.72 -25.44
CA GLN A 109 8.53 60.69 -26.35
C GLN A 109 8.23 61.99 -25.58
#